data_AF-A0A2T8WJ49-F1
#
_entry.id   AF-A0A2T8WJ49-F1
#
_cell.length_a   1.000
_cell.length_b   1.000
_cell.length_c   1.000
_cell.angle_alpha   90.00
_cell.angle_beta   90.00
_cell.angle_gamma   90.00
#
_symmetry.space_group_name_H-M   'P 1'
#
loop_
_entity.id
_entity.type
_entity.pdbx_description
1 polymer ?
#
loop_
_entity_poly.entity_id
_entity_poly.type
_entity_poly.pdbx_seq_one_letter_code
_entity_poly.pdbx_strand_id
1 'polypeptide(L)'
;KFFDDVRQTFESLPRFIAKKFNDRISSAYRLKGFAGAQEKFSDIIRHDLRLVELTHQVYTIAPGELPGYLFGGLASDDAYGAVRSMTFRFNALVDGDESDAALLAQDLAEFLCDEVEHLNRTLRDESAPELLGVLYSMAAGITEHFKADPPEWSRFTGKKLTPEQLKIAISRMISVRFWSRHFRT
;
A
#
# COMPACT_ATOMS: atom_id res chain seq x y z
N LYS A 1 34.49 -12.61 -0.13
CA LYS A 1 34.64 -11.15 0.02
C LYS A 1 33.80 -10.38 -0.99
N PHE A 2 34.18 -10.25 -2.28
CA PHE A 2 33.38 -9.48 -3.25
C PHE A 2 31.89 -9.91 -3.33
N PHE A 3 31.60 -11.20 -3.46
CA PHE A 3 30.21 -11.67 -3.50
C PHE A 3 29.46 -11.53 -2.17
N ASP A 4 30.18 -11.41 -1.05
CA ASP A 4 29.56 -11.14 0.26
C ASP A 4 29.20 -9.65 0.35
N ASP A 5 30.08 -8.76 -0.12
CA ASP A 5 29.83 -7.33 -0.22
C ASP A 5 28.64 -7.03 -1.16
N VAL A 6 28.57 -7.74 -2.30
CA VAL A 6 27.43 -7.67 -3.24
C VAL A 6 26.13 -8.10 -2.55
N ARG A 7 26.15 -9.21 -1.80
CA ARG A 7 24.97 -9.73 -1.09
C ARG A 7 24.49 -8.74 -0.04
N GLN A 8 25.40 -8.20 0.77
CA GLN A 8 25.11 -7.20 1.79
C GLN A 8 24.52 -5.93 1.19
N THR A 9 25.03 -5.49 0.03
CA THR A 9 24.55 -4.28 -0.64
C THR A 9 23.09 -4.40 -1.10
N PHE A 10 22.63 -5.62 -1.43
CA PHE A 10 21.27 -5.85 -1.93
C PHE A 10 20.32 -6.45 -0.87
N GLU A 11 20.76 -6.57 0.38
CA GLU A 11 19.99 -7.21 1.45
C GLU A 11 18.70 -6.44 1.80
N SER A 12 18.74 -5.12 1.71
CA SER A 12 17.57 -4.26 1.97
C SER A 12 16.61 -4.14 0.78
N LEU A 13 16.90 -4.78 -0.35
CA LEU A 13 16.04 -4.73 -1.53
C LEU A 13 15.00 -5.85 -1.49
N PRO A 14 13.84 -5.65 -2.14
CA PRO A 14 12.92 -6.74 -2.40
C PRO A 14 13.63 -7.95 -3.01
N ARG A 15 13.26 -9.15 -2.55
CA ARG A 15 13.94 -10.42 -2.87
C ARG A 15 14.09 -10.64 -4.36
N PHE A 16 13.07 -10.30 -5.15
CA PHE A 16 13.11 -10.47 -6.61
C PHE A 16 14.13 -9.54 -7.28
N ILE A 17 14.28 -8.31 -6.79
CA ILE A 17 15.26 -7.33 -7.28
C ILE A 17 16.67 -7.78 -6.88
N ALA A 18 16.85 -8.12 -5.61
CA ALA A 18 18.11 -8.64 -5.09
C ALA A 18 18.57 -9.88 -5.89
N LYS A 19 17.67 -10.83 -6.14
CA LYS A 19 17.94 -12.01 -6.97
C LYS A 19 18.34 -11.63 -8.39
N LYS A 20 17.56 -10.78 -9.05
CA LYS A 20 17.84 -10.32 -10.44
C LYS A 20 19.20 -9.64 -10.56
N PHE A 21 19.58 -8.82 -9.59
CA PHE A 21 20.89 -8.15 -9.58
C PHE A 21 22.04 -9.14 -9.35
N ASN A 22 21.88 -10.05 -8.38
CA ASN A 22 22.84 -11.12 -8.13
C ASN A 22 23.03 -12.03 -9.35
N ASP A 23 21.96 -12.38 -10.06
CA ASP A 23 22.01 -13.21 -11.27
C ASP A 23 22.76 -12.51 -12.41
N ARG A 24 22.55 -11.20 -12.58
CA ARG A 24 23.27 -10.39 -13.59
C ARG A 24 24.77 -10.30 -13.29
N ILE A 25 25.15 -10.12 -12.03
CA ILE A 25 26.56 -10.09 -11.60
C ILE A 25 27.20 -11.47 -11.75
N SER A 26 26.50 -12.53 -11.34
CA SER A 26 26.96 -13.91 -11.49
C SER A 26 27.14 -14.30 -12.96
N SER A 27 26.24 -13.86 -13.84
CA SER A 27 26.36 -14.03 -15.29
C SER A 27 27.58 -13.29 -15.84
N ALA A 28 27.78 -12.02 -15.47
CA ALA A 28 28.96 -11.26 -15.87
C ALA A 28 30.26 -11.91 -15.40
N TYR A 29 30.28 -12.48 -14.18
CA TYR A 29 31.41 -13.24 -13.67
C TYR A 29 31.72 -14.48 -14.52
N ARG A 30 30.70 -15.26 -14.89
CA ARG A 30 30.89 -16.45 -15.74
C ARG A 30 31.44 -16.10 -17.12
N LEU A 31 31.05 -14.95 -17.68
CA LEU A 31 31.42 -14.54 -19.04
C LEU A 31 32.77 -13.80 -19.11
N LYS A 32 33.06 -12.93 -18.14
CA LYS A 32 34.20 -11.99 -18.17
C LYS A 32 35.09 -12.07 -16.92
N GLY A 33 34.85 -13.04 -16.04
CA GLY A 33 35.57 -13.17 -14.78
C GLY A 33 35.31 -12.02 -13.81
N PHE A 34 36.23 -11.86 -12.85
CA PHE A 34 36.10 -10.89 -11.77
C PHE A 34 35.92 -9.44 -12.26
N ALA A 35 36.70 -9.02 -13.26
CA ALA A 35 36.64 -7.65 -13.78
C ALA A 35 35.26 -7.30 -14.35
N GLY A 36 34.64 -8.22 -15.11
CA GLY A 36 33.30 -7.99 -15.63
C GLY A 36 32.21 -8.01 -14.55
N ALA A 37 32.37 -8.81 -13.49
CA ALA A 37 31.47 -8.79 -12.36
C ALA A 37 31.53 -7.47 -11.59
N GLN A 38 32.74 -6.93 -11.40
CA GLN A 38 32.97 -5.64 -10.73
C GLN A 38 32.42 -4.47 -11.54
N GLU A 39 32.65 -4.44 -12.86
CA GLU A 39 32.04 -3.48 -13.78
C GLU A 39 30.52 -3.52 -13.67
N LYS A 40 29.93 -4.73 -13.76
CA LYS A 40 28.48 -4.89 -13.70
C LYS A 40 27.88 -4.47 -12.37
N PHE A 41 28.56 -4.77 -11.26
CA PHE A 41 28.16 -4.32 -9.94
C PHE A 41 28.17 -2.78 -9.87
N SER A 42 29.22 -2.13 -10.36
CA SER A 42 29.29 -0.66 -10.35
C SER A 42 28.18 -0.01 -11.19
N ASP A 43 27.86 -0.57 -12.36
CA ASP A 43 26.76 -0.10 -13.19
C ASP A 43 25.40 -0.19 -12.47
N ILE A 44 25.15 -1.33 -11.81
CA ILE A 44 23.92 -1.54 -11.04
C ILE A 44 23.80 -0.50 -9.93
N ILE A 45 24.87 -0.23 -9.18
CA ILE A 45 24.85 0.76 -8.10
C ILE A 45 24.61 2.17 -8.64
N ARG A 46 25.24 2.57 -9.75
CA ARG A 46 25.12 3.93 -10.28
C ARG A 46 23.77 4.21 -10.92
N HIS A 47 23.18 3.22 -11.58
CA HIS A 47 22.00 3.42 -12.42
C HIS A 47 20.78 2.70 -11.90
N ASP A 48 20.87 1.37 -11.75
CA ASP A 48 19.70 0.54 -11.51
C ASP A 48 19.18 0.69 -10.08
N LEU A 49 20.09 0.78 -9.09
CA LEU A 49 19.73 0.93 -7.68
C LEU A 49 18.96 2.23 -7.43
N ARG A 50 19.42 3.34 -8.00
CA ARG A 50 18.74 4.64 -7.89
C ARG A 50 17.29 4.58 -8.40
N LEU A 51 17.04 3.88 -9.51
CA LEU A 51 15.69 3.72 -10.05
C LEU A 51 14.81 2.86 -9.15
N VAL A 52 15.38 1.83 -8.52
CA VAL A 52 14.69 0.99 -7.54
C VAL A 52 14.32 1.80 -6.31
N GLU A 53 15.25 2.60 -5.78
CA GLU A 53 15.00 3.48 -4.62
C GLU A 53 13.89 4.49 -4.89
N LEU A 54 13.90 5.13 -6.07
CA LEU A 54 12.85 6.07 -6.47
C LEU A 54 11.49 5.38 -6.60
N THR A 55 11.45 4.20 -7.22
CA THR A 55 10.21 3.40 -7.32
C THR A 55 9.70 3.01 -5.93
N HIS A 56 10.59 2.53 -5.06
CA HIS A 56 10.25 2.16 -3.70
C HIS A 56 9.67 3.34 -2.92
N GLN A 57 10.25 4.55 -3.05
CA GLN A 57 9.72 5.76 -2.42
C GLN A 57 8.30 6.13 -2.87
N VAL A 58 7.93 5.82 -4.13
CA VAL A 58 6.59 6.14 -4.66
C VAL A 58 5.53 5.18 -4.12
N TYR A 59 5.87 3.90 -3.97
CA TYR A 59 4.88 2.85 -3.65
C TYR A 59 4.88 2.40 -2.18
N THR A 60 5.96 2.66 -1.44
CA THR A 60 6.03 2.38 0.00
C THR A 60 5.33 3.48 0.80
N ILE A 61 4.51 3.08 1.76
CA ILE A 61 3.91 3.99 2.73
C ILE A 61 4.91 4.19 3.87
N ALA A 62 5.16 5.42 4.31
CA ALA A 62 6.12 5.62 5.39
C ALA A 62 5.60 5.01 6.72
N PRO A 63 6.44 4.39 7.57
CA PRO A 63 5.97 3.69 8.79
C PRO A 63 5.19 4.56 9.80
N GLY A 64 5.35 5.87 9.74
CA GLY A 64 4.61 6.84 10.55
C GLY A 64 3.51 7.59 9.80
N GLU A 65 3.35 7.35 8.50
CA GLU A 65 2.28 7.93 7.69
C GLU A 65 0.96 7.32 8.14
N LEU A 66 -0.04 8.18 8.31
CA LEU A 66 -1.37 7.82 8.72
C LEU A 66 -2.36 8.61 7.86
N PRO A 67 -3.50 8.00 7.49
CA PRO A 67 -4.52 8.68 6.72
C PRO A 67 -5.11 9.86 7.50
N GLY A 68 -5.38 10.95 6.79
CA GLY A 68 -5.80 12.22 7.39
C GLY A 68 -7.06 12.14 8.26
N TYR A 69 -7.97 11.19 7.99
CA TYR A 69 -9.23 11.08 8.74
C TYR A 69 -9.02 10.66 10.21
N LEU A 70 -7.93 9.94 10.52
CA LEU A 70 -7.68 9.47 11.88
C LEU A 70 -7.54 10.64 12.87
N PHE A 71 -7.12 11.80 12.39
CA PHE A 71 -6.89 13.00 13.20
C PHE A 71 -8.18 13.77 13.54
N GLY A 72 -9.35 13.28 13.14
CA GLY A 72 -10.65 13.90 13.44
C GLY A 72 -11.24 13.57 14.81
N GLY A 73 -10.61 12.70 15.60
CA GLY A 73 -11.12 12.27 16.92
C GLY A 73 -12.38 11.40 16.87
N LEU A 74 -12.75 10.94 15.68
CA LEU A 74 -13.93 10.09 15.44
C LEU A 74 -13.58 8.64 15.10
N ALA A 75 -12.29 8.34 14.95
CA ALA A 75 -11.82 6.99 14.70
C ALA A 75 -11.96 6.14 15.98
N SER A 76 -12.10 4.82 15.82
CA SER A 76 -12.10 3.92 16.99
C SER A 76 -10.75 3.92 17.70
N ASP A 77 -10.76 3.53 18.98
CA ASP A 77 -9.55 3.50 19.83
C ASP A 77 -8.41 2.68 19.22
N ASP A 78 -8.74 1.59 18.52
CA ASP A 78 -7.78 0.65 17.92
C ASP A 78 -7.33 1.04 16.50
N ALA A 79 -7.97 2.04 15.89
CA ALA A 79 -7.78 2.37 14.47
C ALA A 79 -6.33 2.70 14.11
N TYR A 80 -5.64 3.43 14.99
CA TYR A 80 -4.23 3.77 14.80
C TYR A 80 -3.31 2.54 14.75
N GLY A 81 -3.53 1.60 15.67
CA GLY A 81 -2.76 0.36 15.74
C GLY A 81 -3.02 -0.53 14.54
N ALA A 82 -4.29 -0.68 14.16
CA ALA A 82 -4.73 -1.46 13.01
C ALA A 82 -4.11 -0.93 11.71
N VAL A 83 -4.22 0.38 11.45
CA VAL A 83 -3.67 1.00 10.23
C VAL A 83 -2.15 0.86 10.15
N ARG A 84 -1.43 1.01 11.27
CA ARG A 84 0.02 0.79 11.29
C ARG A 84 0.39 -0.67 10.97
N SER A 85 -0.32 -1.62 11.56
CA SER A 85 -0.11 -3.06 11.30
C SER A 85 -0.35 -3.40 9.83
N MET A 86 -1.47 -2.94 9.26
CA MET A 86 -1.80 -3.14 7.85
C MET A 86 -0.82 -2.43 6.91
N THR A 87 -0.33 -1.24 7.28
CA THR A 87 0.69 -0.49 6.52
C THR A 87 2.00 -1.27 6.44
N PHE A 88 2.45 -1.85 7.56
CA PHE A 88 3.63 -2.71 7.60
C PHE A 88 3.47 -3.91 6.65
N ARG A 89 2.31 -4.57 6.68
CA ARG A 89 2.02 -5.73 5.82
C ARG A 89 1.88 -5.35 4.35
N PHE A 90 1.27 -4.21 4.05
CA PHE A 90 1.18 -3.67 2.69
C PHE A 90 2.57 -3.48 2.08
N ASN A 91 3.49 -2.85 2.82
CA ASN A 91 4.87 -2.66 2.37
C ASN A 91 5.63 -3.99 2.21
N ALA A 92 5.25 -5.02 2.96
CA ALA A 92 5.85 -6.36 2.86
C ALA A 92 5.30 -7.19 1.69
N LEU A 93 4.20 -6.78 1.04
CA LEU A 93 3.59 -7.54 -0.08
C LEU A 93 4.55 -7.75 -1.24
N VAL A 94 5.52 -6.86 -1.44
CA VAL A 94 6.54 -6.99 -2.49
C VAL A 94 7.31 -8.31 -2.41
N ASP A 95 7.41 -8.87 -1.20
CA ASP A 95 8.08 -10.12 -0.87
C ASP A 95 7.11 -11.21 -0.38
N GLY A 96 5.82 -10.90 -0.35
CA GLY A 96 4.75 -11.80 0.06
C GLY A 96 4.23 -12.67 -1.09
N ASP A 97 3.27 -13.53 -0.78
CA ASP A 97 2.56 -14.35 -1.75
C ASP A 97 1.08 -13.92 -1.94
N GLU A 98 0.33 -14.65 -2.76
CA GLU A 98 -1.10 -14.36 -2.98
C GLU A 98 -1.92 -14.53 -1.68
N SER A 99 -1.48 -15.38 -0.76
CA SER A 99 -2.14 -15.55 0.55
C SER A 99 -1.93 -14.33 1.42
N ASP A 100 -0.73 -13.75 1.46
CA ASP A 100 -0.46 -12.51 2.21
C ASP A 100 -1.34 -11.36 1.69
N ALA A 101 -1.46 -11.22 0.37
CA ALA A 101 -2.32 -10.24 -0.26
C ALA A 101 -3.81 -10.50 0.03
N ALA A 102 -4.25 -11.75 0.00
CA ALA A 102 -5.63 -12.12 0.30
C ALA A 102 -6.00 -11.83 1.77
N LEU A 103 -5.11 -12.15 2.70
CA LEU A 103 -5.28 -11.84 4.12
C LEU A 103 -5.35 -10.32 4.34
N LEU A 104 -4.44 -9.54 3.73
CA LEU A 104 -4.49 -8.09 3.86
C LEU A 104 -5.78 -7.50 3.27
N ALA A 105 -6.26 -8.04 2.15
CA ALA A 105 -7.52 -7.60 1.54
C ALA A 105 -8.73 -7.86 2.43
N GLN A 106 -8.73 -8.99 3.14
CA GLN A 106 -9.75 -9.31 4.13
C GLN A 106 -9.70 -8.36 5.32
N ASP A 107 -8.52 -8.16 5.91
CA ASP A 107 -8.34 -7.31 7.08
C ASP A 107 -8.72 -5.84 6.79
N LEU A 108 -8.39 -5.33 5.60
CA LEU A 108 -8.79 -3.97 5.19
C LEU A 108 -10.30 -3.83 5.02
N ALA A 109 -10.96 -4.85 4.46
CA ALA A 109 -12.41 -4.85 4.29
C ALA A 109 -13.12 -4.91 5.64
N GLU A 110 -12.69 -5.79 6.54
CA GLU A 110 -13.22 -5.92 7.90
C GLU A 110 -12.99 -4.63 8.70
N PHE A 111 -11.76 -4.11 8.70
CA PHE A 111 -11.43 -2.84 9.35
C PHE A 111 -12.33 -1.68 8.88
N LEU A 112 -12.46 -1.52 7.55
CA LEU A 112 -13.32 -0.45 7.02
C LEU A 112 -14.79 -0.64 7.36
N CYS A 113 -15.27 -1.89 7.37
CA CYS A 113 -16.64 -2.18 7.79
C CYS A 113 -16.86 -1.76 9.25
N ASP A 114 -15.96 -2.14 10.14
CA ASP A 114 -16.02 -1.82 11.57
C ASP A 114 -15.94 -0.31 11.81
N GLU A 115 -15.06 0.40 11.10
CA GLU A 115 -14.95 1.86 11.21
C GLU A 115 -16.19 2.59 10.67
N VAL A 116 -16.78 2.10 9.57
CA VAL A 116 -18.05 2.65 9.06
C VAL A 116 -19.15 2.45 10.11
N GLU A 117 -19.25 1.26 10.72
CA GLU A 117 -20.24 0.98 11.75
C GLU A 117 -20.00 1.77 13.04
N HIS A 118 -18.74 1.99 13.41
CA HIS A 118 -18.35 2.85 14.53
C HIS A 118 -18.82 4.28 14.29
N LEU A 119 -18.42 4.90 13.17
CA LEU A 119 -18.81 6.27 12.83
C LEU A 119 -20.33 6.44 12.71
N ASN A 120 -21.00 5.48 12.09
CA ASN A 120 -22.46 5.48 11.98
C ASN A 120 -23.15 5.38 13.35
N ARG A 121 -22.49 4.84 14.39
CA ARG A 121 -22.97 4.87 15.78
C ARG A 121 -22.64 6.18 16.49
N THR A 122 -21.45 6.71 16.28
CA THR A 122 -20.96 7.94 16.93
C THR A 122 -21.71 9.18 16.44
N LEU A 123 -22.10 9.22 15.16
CA LEU A 123 -22.75 10.37 14.51
C LEU A 123 -24.25 10.15 14.26
N ARG A 124 -24.93 9.34 15.09
CA ARG A 124 -26.35 8.99 14.90
C ARG A 124 -27.31 10.18 14.88
N ASP A 125 -26.92 11.28 15.50
CA ASP A 125 -27.72 12.50 15.59
C ASP A 125 -27.52 13.45 14.39
N GLU A 126 -26.57 13.16 13.50
CA GLU A 126 -26.35 13.94 12.28
C GLU A 126 -27.38 13.66 11.19
N SER A 127 -27.50 14.60 10.24
CA SER A 127 -28.38 14.37 9.09
C SER A 127 -27.83 13.26 8.20
N ALA A 128 -28.72 12.40 7.69
CA ALA A 128 -28.35 11.27 6.81
C ALA A 128 -27.41 11.63 5.64
N PRO A 129 -27.56 12.76 4.91
CA PRO A 129 -26.63 13.10 3.83
C PRO A 129 -25.25 13.56 4.32
N GLU A 130 -25.15 14.25 5.45
CA GLU A 130 -23.88 14.67 6.04
C GLU A 130 -23.08 13.45 6.52
N LEU A 131 -23.75 12.54 7.23
CA LEU A 131 -23.17 11.28 7.68
C LEU A 131 -22.60 10.46 6.52
N LEU A 132 -23.32 10.32 5.39
CA LEU A 132 -22.82 9.60 4.22
C LEU A 132 -21.57 10.25 3.61
N GLY A 133 -21.48 11.58 3.63
CA GLY A 133 -20.31 12.32 3.17
C GLY A 133 -19.08 12.06 4.07
N VAL A 134 -19.28 12.03 5.39
CA VAL A 134 -18.23 11.70 6.37
C VAL A 134 -17.76 10.26 6.19
N LEU A 135 -18.68 9.29 6.12
CA LEU A 135 -18.36 7.87 5.91
C LEU A 135 -17.59 7.64 4.62
N TYR A 136 -18.00 8.29 3.52
CA TYR A 136 -17.27 8.20 2.26
C TYR A 136 -15.87 8.81 2.38
N SER A 137 -15.74 9.99 3.00
CA SER A 137 -14.44 10.66 3.14
C SER A 137 -13.45 9.83 3.97
N MET A 138 -13.94 9.20 5.03
CA MET A 138 -13.15 8.26 5.84
C MET A 138 -12.66 7.07 4.98
N ALA A 139 -13.59 6.38 4.33
CA ALA A 139 -13.27 5.19 3.54
C ALA A 139 -12.34 5.53 2.36
N ALA A 140 -12.54 6.70 1.73
CA ALA A 140 -11.67 7.22 0.69
C ALA A 140 -10.26 7.51 1.23
N GLY A 141 -10.13 8.12 2.41
CA GLY A 141 -8.83 8.40 3.02
C GLY A 141 -8.02 7.13 3.33
N ILE A 142 -8.67 6.06 3.81
CA ILE A 142 -8.01 4.75 3.93
C ILE A 142 -7.62 4.20 2.57
N THR A 143 -8.52 4.29 1.59
CA THR A 143 -8.29 3.78 0.23
C THR A 143 -7.07 4.43 -0.41
N GLU A 144 -6.95 5.75 -0.33
CA GLU A 144 -5.79 6.51 -0.83
C GLU A 144 -4.51 6.18 -0.07
N HIS A 145 -4.58 5.99 1.26
CA HIS A 145 -3.43 5.61 2.08
C HIS A 145 -2.79 4.32 1.59
N PHE A 146 -3.60 3.31 1.26
CA PHE A 146 -3.15 2.04 0.66
C PHE A 146 -2.96 2.10 -0.87
N LYS A 147 -2.75 3.32 -1.41
CA LYS A 147 -2.44 3.61 -2.81
C LYS A 147 -3.50 3.09 -3.80
N ALA A 148 -4.73 2.92 -3.36
CA ALA A 148 -5.87 2.59 -4.21
C ALA A 148 -6.67 3.86 -4.54
N ASP A 149 -7.33 3.86 -5.71
CA ASP A 149 -8.19 4.97 -6.11
C ASP A 149 -9.60 4.81 -5.50
N PRO A 150 -10.10 5.79 -4.72
CA PRO A 150 -11.46 5.75 -4.20
C PRO A 150 -12.48 5.76 -5.35
N PRO A 151 -13.51 4.89 -5.33
CA PRO A 151 -14.55 4.87 -6.34
C PRO A 151 -15.28 6.22 -6.41
N GLU A 152 -15.39 6.81 -7.61
CA GLU A 152 -16.10 8.07 -7.87
C GLU A 152 -15.47 9.34 -7.23
N TRP A 153 -14.17 9.32 -6.88
CA TRP A 153 -13.49 10.44 -6.20
C TRP A 153 -13.69 11.82 -6.85
N SER A 154 -13.54 11.91 -8.17
CA SER A 154 -13.72 13.17 -8.93
C SER A 154 -15.15 13.71 -8.88
N ARG A 155 -16.14 12.84 -8.73
CA ARG A 155 -17.56 13.21 -8.62
C ARG A 155 -17.93 13.55 -7.18
N PHE A 156 -17.30 12.90 -6.20
CA PHE A 156 -17.44 13.21 -4.80
C PHE A 156 -16.95 14.63 -4.48
N THR A 157 -15.71 14.94 -4.85
CA THR A 157 -15.11 16.28 -4.66
C THR A 157 -15.88 17.38 -5.37
N GLY A 158 -16.49 17.07 -6.52
CA GLY A 158 -17.40 17.97 -7.24
C GLY A 158 -18.81 18.09 -6.67
N LYS A 159 -19.16 17.40 -5.57
CA LYS A 159 -20.51 17.33 -4.97
C LYS A 159 -21.60 16.87 -5.97
N LYS A 160 -21.25 15.94 -6.87
CA LYS A 160 -22.14 15.43 -7.94
C LYS A 160 -22.71 14.03 -7.67
N LEU A 161 -22.53 13.51 -6.46
CA LEU A 161 -23.00 12.17 -6.08
C LEU A 161 -24.32 12.25 -5.32
N THR A 162 -25.25 11.36 -5.67
CA THR A 162 -26.46 11.15 -4.89
C THR A 162 -26.17 10.30 -3.66
N PRO A 163 -27.02 10.32 -2.62
CA PRO A 163 -26.87 9.45 -1.45
C PRO A 163 -26.76 7.95 -1.80
N GLU A 164 -27.49 7.48 -2.80
CA GLU A 164 -27.45 6.10 -3.29
C GLU A 164 -26.10 5.77 -3.92
N GLN A 165 -25.54 6.71 -4.69
CA GLN A 165 -24.22 6.54 -5.29
C GLN A 165 -23.11 6.53 -4.23
N LEU A 166 -23.24 7.34 -3.17
CA LEU A 166 -22.34 7.31 -2.02
C LEU A 166 -22.39 5.94 -1.32
N LYS A 167 -23.58 5.41 -1.03
CA LYS A 167 -23.75 4.08 -0.43
C LYS A 167 -23.09 2.98 -1.28
N ILE A 168 -23.28 3.02 -2.60
CA ILE A 168 -22.64 2.06 -3.52
C ILE A 168 -21.12 2.20 -3.49
N ALA A 169 -20.59 3.41 -3.48
CA ALA A 169 -19.15 3.64 -3.46
C ALA A 169 -18.51 3.19 -2.13
N ILE A 170 -19.14 3.48 -0.99
CA ILE A 170 -18.74 2.97 0.32
C ILE A 170 -18.78 1.43 0.32
N SER A 171 -19.88 0.84 -0.16
CA SER A 171 -20.04 -0.62 -0.24
C SER A 171 -18.95 -1.29 -1.07
N ARG A 172 -18.42 -0.63 -2.10
CA ARG A 172 -17.27 -1.12 -2.86
C ARG A 172 -16.00 -1.11 -2.01
N MET A 173 -15.69 -0.02 -1.32
CA MET A 173 -14.46 0.12 -0.51
C MET A 173 -14.42 -0.83 0.68
N ILE A 174 -15.56 -1.15 1.30
CA ILE A 174 -15.63 -2.15 2.39
C ILE A 174 -15.61 -3.61 1.88
N SER A 175 -15.58 -3.84 0.56
CA SER A 175 -15.64 -5.20 0.01
C SER A 175 -14.25 -5.80 -0.18
N VAL A 176 -14.08 -7.06 0.23
CA VAL A 176 -12.85 -7.82 -0.02
C VAL A 176 -12.49 -7.82 -1.52
N ARG A 177 -13.50 -7.93 -2.39
CA ARG A 177 -13.31 -7.95 -3.85
C ARG A 177 -12.60 -6.70 -4.38
N PHE A 178 -12.85 -5.53 -3.80
CA PHE A 178 -12.17 -4.29 -4.19
C PHE A 178 -10.67 -4.39 -3.91
N TRP A 179 -10.31 -4.77 -2.68
CA TRP A 179 -8.92 -4.91 -2.24
C TRP A 179 -8.17 -6.04 -2.94
N SER A 180 -8.79 -7.21 -3.11
CA SER A 180 -8.16 -8.32 -3.84
C SER A 180 -7.89 -7.96 -5.30
N ARG A 181 -8.74 -7.12 -5.92
CA ARG A 181 -8.48 -6.62 -7.27
C ARG A 181 -7.30 -5.66 -7.28
N HIS A 182 -7.23 -4.75 -6.31
CA HIS A 182 -6.12 -3.80 -6.18
C HIS A 182 -4.77 -4.52 -6.02
N PHE A 183 -4.66 -5.48 -5.09
CA PHE A 183 -3.38 -6.17 -4.83
C PHE A 183 -2.95 -7.19 -5.88
N ARG A 184 -3.83 -7.56 -6.81
CA ARG A 184 -3.49 -8.44 -7.94
C ARG A 184 -2.90 -7.69 -9.13
N THR A 185 -2.98 -6.36 -9.14
CA THR A 185 -2.55 -5.51 -10.26
C THR A 185 -1.12 -5.04 -10.04
#